data_AF-A0A5J4QBI2-F1
#
_entry.id   AF-A0A5J4QBI2-F1
#
_cell.length_a   1.000
_cell.length_b   1.000
_cell.length_c   1.000
_cell.angle_alpha   90.00
_cell.angle_beta   90.00
_cell.angle_gamma   90.00
#
_symmetry.space_group_name_H-M   'P 1'
#
loop_
_entity.id
_entity.type
_entity.pdbx_description
1 polymer ?
#
loop_
_entity_poly.entity_id
_entity_poly.type
_entity_poly.pdbx_seq_one_letter_code
_entity_poly.pdbx_strand_id
1 'polypeptide(L)'
;DDEKLREALKENGIGRPSTRANIIETLFKRNYIRKEKKNLIATPTGVDLIQIIREELLKSAELTGMWEKKLREIEKRTYDTRQFLEELKQMVSEIVTNVLSDNSNRHVSIQEAAPAKPETKKEPKKHTSKPDVSEGKEKATDVLMNQPCPLCGKGMILKGKTAYGCSEWKNGCTYRKAFE
;
A
#
# COMPACT_ATOMS: atom_id res chain seq x y z
N ASP A 1 -5.69 -26.25 -3.32
CA ASP A 1 -6.50 -25.20 -2.67
C ASP A 1 -7.65 -24.80 -3.60
N ASP A 2 -8.83 -25.26 -3.17
CA ASP A 2 -10.14 -25.41 -3.84
C ASP A 2 -10.38 -24.77 -5.22
N GLU A 3 -10.34 -25.61 -6.26
CA GLU A 3 -10.84 -25.26 -7.61
C GLU A 3 -12.33 -24.89 -7.56
N LYS A 4 -13.13 -25.54 -6.70
CA LYS A 4 -14.54 -25.20 -6.47
C LYS A 4 -14.73 -23.79 -5.92
N LEU A 5 -13.85 -23.36 -5.00
CA LEU A 5 -13.89 -22.01 -4.43
C LEU A 5 -13.48 -20.97 -5.48
N ARG A 6 -12.46 -21.27 -6.29
CA ARG A 6 -12.05 -20.41 -7.42
C ARG A 6 -13.15 -20.29 -8.47
N GLU A 7 -13.84 -21.38 -8.78
CA GLU A 7 -14.94 -21.42 -9.74
C GLU A 7 -16.17 -20.68 -9.20
N ALA A 8 -16.52 -20.89 -7.93
CA ALA A 8 -17.55 -20.13 -7.24
C ALA A 8 -17.23 -18.62 -7.19
N LEU A 9 -15.97 -18.22 -6.99
CA LEU A 9 -15.54 -16.82 -7.02
C LEU A 9 -15.47 -16.24 -8.44
N LYS A 10 -15.24 -17.06 -9.48
CA LYS A 10 -15.30 -16.63 -10.89
C LYS A 10 -16.74 -16.39 -11.33
N GLU A 11 -17.65 -17.30 -10.99
CA GLU A 11 -19.07 -17.18 -11.34
C GLU A 11 -19.83 -16.21 -10.44
N ASN A 12 -19.47 -16.13 -9.14
CA ASN A 12 -20.16 -15.30 -8.15
C ASN A 12 -19.50 -13.95 -7.87
N GLY A 13 -18.17 -13.87 -7.96
CA GLY A 13 -17.43 -12.65 -7.65
C GLY A 13 -17.64 -12.17 -6.21
N ILE A 14 -16.83 -11.18 -5.82
CA ILE A 14 -17.14 -10.31 -4.68
C ILE A 14 -17.78 -9.06 -5.26
N GLY A 15 -19.05 -8.81 -4.93
CA GLY A 15 -19.80 -7.68 -5.46
C GLY A 15 -20.13 -7.80 -6.96
N ARG A 16 -21.01 -6.91 -7.41
CA ARG A 16 -21.36 -6.73 -8.82
C ARG A 16 -20.29 -5.88 -9.53
N PRO A 17 -20.06 -6.06 -10.85
CA PRO A 17 -19.08 -5.25 -11.60
C PRO A 17 -19.27 -3.73 -11.41
N SER A 18 -20.53 -3.28 -11.29
CA SER A 18 -20.90 -1.88 -11.06
C SER A 18 -20.46 -1.31 -9.71
N THR A 19 -20.23 -2.14 -8.69
CA THR A 19 -19.91 -1.68 -7.33
C THR A 19 -18.42 -1.74 -7.00
N ARG A 20 -17.62 -2.48 -7.77
CA ARG A 20 -16.20 -2.73 -7.48
C ARG A 20 -15.34 -1.46 -7.44
N ALA A 21 -15.55 -0.55 -8.39
CA ALA A 21 -14.81 0.72 -8.45
C ALA A 21 -15.03 1.55 -7.17
N ASN A 22 -16.30 1.69 -6.75
CA ASN A 22 -16.67 2.45 -5.56
C ASN A 22 -16.12 1.83 -4.27
N ILE A 23 -16.04 0.49 -4.20
CA ILE A 23 -15.44 -0.20 -3.06
C ILE A 23 -13.94 0.13 -2.99
N ILE A 24 -13.21 0.01 -4.10
CA ILE A 24 -11.77 0.32 -4.15
C ILE A 24 -11.50 1.78 -3.76
N GLU A 25 -12.28 2.73 -4.29
CA GLU A 25 -12.17 4.14 -3.90
C GLU A 25 -12.40 4.36 -2.40
N THR A 26 -13.35 3.64 -1.81
CA THR A 26 -13.64 3.73 -0.38
C THR A 26 -12.45 3.23 0.46
N LEU A 27 -11.80 2.15 0.03
CA LEU A 27 -10.61 1.62 0.71
C LEU A 27 -9.44 2.63 0.70
N PHE A 28 -9.28 3.38 -0.40
CA PHE A 28 -8.32 4.49 -0.46
C PHE A 28 -8.74 5.66 0.45
N LYS A 29 -10.00 6.11 0.38
CA LYS A 29 -10.51 7.22 1.19
C LYS A 29 -10.37 6.98 2.69
N ARG A 30 -10.49 5.72 3.13
CA ARG A 30 -10.32 5.30 4.54
C ARG A 30 -8.88 4.98 4.93
N ASN A 31 -7.91 5.16 4.02
CA ASN A 31 -6.50 4.88 4.24
C ASN A 31 -6.22 3.41 4.65
N TYR A 32 -6.98 2.44 4.13
CA TYR A 32 -6.73 1.01 4.36
C TYR A 32 -5.76 0.41 3.34
N ILE A 33 -5.73 1.00 2.15
CA ILE A 33 -4.81 0.63 1.08
C ILE A 33 -4.15 1.88 0.51
N ARG A 34 -2.94 1.72 -0.03
CA ARG A 34 -2.20 2.76 -0.75
C ARG A 34 -1.65 2.20 -2.05
N LYS A 35 -1.41 3.10 -3.01
CA LYS A 35 -0.85 2.75 -4.31
C LYS A 35 0.65 3.06 -4.31
N GLU A 36 1.45 2.04 -4.58
CA GLU A 36 2.88 2.18 -4.80
C GLU A 36 3.20 1.74 -6.23
N LYS A 37 3.48 2.70 -7.12
CA LYS A 37 3.67 2.47 -8.55
C LYS A 37 2.44 1.80 -9.19
N LYS A 38 2.56 0.51 -9.55
CA LYS A 38 1.48 -0.32 -10.12
C LYS A 38 0.91 -1.32 -9.13
N ASN A 39 1.37 -1.30 -7.88
CA ASN A 39 0.97 -2.25 -6.85
C ASN A 39 0.03 -1.57 -5.84
N LEU A 40 -0.92 -2.36 -5.33
CA LEU A 40 -1.74 -1.99 -4.18
C LEU A 40 -1.12 -2.63 -2.94
N ILE A 41 -0.91 -1.83 -1.90
CA ILE A 41 -0.31 -2.28 -0.64
C ILE A 41 -1.24 -1.91 0.50
N ALA A 42 -1.48 -2.84 1.43
CA ALA A 42 -2.23 -2.58 2.64
C ALA A 42 -1.44 -1.62 3.55
N THR A 43 -2.13 -0.66 4.15
CA THR A 43 -1.54 0.23 5.16
C THR A 43 -1.50 -0.49 6.52
N PRO A 44 -0.71 0.00 7.50
CA PRO A 44 -0.77 -0.51 8.87
C PRO A 44 -2.21 -0.50 9.43
N THR A 45 -2.95 0.61 9.23
CA THR A 45 -4.35 0.73 9.61
C THR A 45 -5.24 -0.36 8.98
N GLY A 46 -5.03 -0.68 7.70
CA GLY A 46 -5.77 -1.73 7.01
C GLY A 46 -5.45 -3.14 7.56
N VAL A 47 -4.18 -3.39 7.90
CA VAL A 47 -3.76 -4.66 8.52
C VAL A 47 -4.34 -4.80 9.93
N ASP A 48 -4.23 -3.76 10.76
CA ASP A 48 -4.75 -3.74 12.13
C ASP A 48 -6.27 -3.97 12.14
N LEU A 49 -7.00 -3.35 11.20
CA LEU A 49 -8.45 -3.55 11.05
C LEU A 49 -8.79 -5.02 10.83
N ILE A 50 -8.08 -5.70 9.92
CA ILE A 50 -8.31 -7.12 9.63
C ILE A 50 -7.94 -7.99 10.83
N GLN A 51 -6.88 -7.65 11.58
CA GLN A 51 -6.47 -8.40 12.77
C GLN A 51 -7.47 -8.31 13.93
N ILE A 52 -8.19 -7.20 14.03
CA ILE A 52 -9.23 -7.01 15.07
C ILE A 52 -10.46 -7.88 14.78
N ILE A 53 -10.77 -8.14 13.51
CA ILE A 53 -11.89 -9.00 13.13
C ILE A 53 -11.53 -10.46 13.43
N ARG A 54 -12.05 -10.98 14.55
CA ARG A 54 -11.84 -12.38 14.95
C ARG A 54 -12.72 -13.37 14.20
N GLU A 55 -13.91 -12.94 13.81
CA GLU A 55 -14.84 -13.77 13.06
C GLU A 55 -14.24 -14.04 11.68
N GLU A 56 -13.69 -15.24 11.50
CA GLU A 56 -13.01 -15.64 10.27
C GLU A 56 -13.98 -15.63 9.09
N LEU A 57 -15.25 -15.94 9.36
CA LEU A 57 -16.33 -15.88 8.39
C LEU A 57 -16.49 -14.49 7.77
N LEU A 58 -16.30 -13.41 8.54
CA LEU A 58 -16.41 -12.04 8.04
C LEU A 58 -15.26 -11.61 7.13
N LYS A 59 -14.09 -12.25 7.26
CA LYS A 59 -12.92 -11.99 6.41
C LYS A 59 -12.90 -12.86 5.16
N SER A 60 -13.73 -13.90 5.12
CA SER A 60 -13.75 -14.86 4.04
C SER A 60 -14.49 -14.31 2.81
N ALA A 61 -13.80 -14.36 1.67
CA ALA A 61 -14.40 -14.12 0.35
C ALA A 61 -15.50 -15.15 0.03
N GLU A 62 -15.41 -16.35 0.60
CA GLU A 62 -16.39 -17.43 0.40
C GLU A 62 -17.77 -17.05 0.90
N LEU A 63 -17.85 -16.48 2.11
CA LEU A 63 -19.11 -16.03 2.69
C LEU A 63 -19.77 -15.01 1.76
N THR A 64 -19.00 -14.04 1.28
CA THR A 64 -19.55 -13.03 0.35
C THR A 64 -20.02 -13.67 -0.96
N GLY A 65 -19.29 -14.66 -1.49
CA GLY A 65 -19.70 -15.40 -2.70
C GLY A 65 -20.99 -16.19 -2.53
N MET A 66 -21.18 -16.86 -1.38
CA MET A 66 -22.42 -17.56 -1.06
C MET A 66 -23.63 -16.62 -1.01
N TRP A 67 -23.43 -15.41 -0.50
CA TRP A 67 -24.47 -14.39 -0.42
C TRP A 67 -24.86 -13.84 -1.78
N GLU A 68 -23.87 -13.51 -2.62
CA GLU A 68 -24.12 -13.10 -4.01
C GLU A 68 -24.83 -14.19 -4.81
N LYS A 69 -24.56 -15.47 -4.51
CA LYS A 69 -25.31 -16.60 -5.08
C LYS A 69 -26.77 -16.59 -4.62
N LYS A 70 -27.04 -16.50 -3.31
CA LYS A 70 -28.42 -16.42 -2.78
C LYS A 70 -29.19 -15.23 -3.35
N LEU A 71 -28.54 -14.07 -3.47
CA LEU A 71 -29.14 -12.88 -4.11
C LEU A 71 -29.56 -13.15 -5.57
N ARG A 72 -28.76 -13.92 -6.32
CA ARG A 72 -29.12 -14.34 -7.68
C ARG A 72 -30.24 -15.37 -7.73
N GLU A 73 -30.31 -16.27 -6.77
CA GLU A 73 -31.41 -17.23 -6.67
C GLU A 73 -32.72 -16.51 -6.33
N ILE A 74 -32.67 -15.46 -5.50
CA ILE A 74 -33.82 -14.57 -5.26
C ILE A 74 -34.23 -13.85 -6.55
N GLU A 75 -33.25 -13.31 -7.30
CA GLU A 75 -33.51 -12.67 -8.60
C GLU A 75 -34.19 -13.63 -9.59
N LYS A 76 -33.82 -14.92 -9.57
CA LYS A 76 -34.43 -16.00 -10.36
C LYS A 76 -35.72 -16.55 -9.77
N ARG A 77 -36.16 -16.06 -8.60
CA ARG A 77 -37.32 -16.56 -7.84
C ARG A 77 -37.21 -18.03 -7.43
N THR A 78 -35.99 -18.54 -7.28
CA THR A 78 -35.71 -19.92 -6.83
C THR A 78 -35.35 -19.99 -5.35
N TYR A 79 -35.24 -18.85 -4.67
CA TYR A 79 -34.99 -18.75 -3.24
C TYR A 79 -35.92 -17.73 -2.60
N ASP A 80 -36.44 -18.03 -1.41
CA ASP A 80 -37.37 -17.15 -0.71
C ASP A 80 -36.64 -15.99 -0.02
N THR A 81 -37.13 -14.77 -0.27
CA THR A 81 -36.53 -13.56 0.28
C THR A 81 -36.68 -13.49 1.81
N ARG A 82 -37.75 -14.03 2.40
CA ARG A 82 -37.94 -13.98 3.86
C ARG A 82 -36.96 -14.92 4.53
N GLN A 83 -36.80 -16.12 4.01
CA GLN A 83 -35.79 -17.07 4.48
C GLN A 83 -34.38 -16.45 4.44
N PHE A 84 -34.01 -15.78 3.34
CA PHE A 84 -32.73 -15.07 3.25
C PHE A 84 -32.55 -14.02 4.36
N LEU A 85 -33.60 -13.23 4.63
CA LEU A 85 -33.56 -12.19 5.66
C LEU A 85 -33.49 -12.76 7.08
N GLU A 86 -34.14 -13.89 7.34
CA GLU A 86 -34.06 -14.57 8.63
C GLU A 86 -32.64 -15.11 8.89
N GLU A 87 -32.04 -15.76 7.90
CA GLU A 87 -30.65 -16.22 7.97
C GLU A 87 -29.66 -15.06 8.16
N LEU A 88 -29.88 -13.94 7.47
CA LEU A 88 -29.08 -12.71 7.65
C LEU A 88 -29.18 -12.19 9.09
N LYS A 89 -30.40 -12.09 9.62
CA LYS A 89 -30.62 -11.60 10.98
C LYS A 89 -29.95 -12.51 12.00
N GLN A 90 -30.12 -13.83 11.86
CA GLN A 90 -29.51 -14.81 12.74
C GLN A 90 -27.98 -14.66 12.76
N MET A 91 -27.35 -14.60 11.58
CA MET A 91 -25.91 -14.42 11.47
C MET A 91 -25.43 -13.11 12.09
N VAL A 92 -26.11 -11.99 11.83
CA VAL A 92 -25.75 -10.69 12.42
C VAL A 92 -25.88 -10.73 13.94
N SER A 93 -26.96 -11.33 14.46
CA SER A 93 -27.17 -11.48 15.90
C SER A 93 -26.06 -12.30 16.54
N GLU A 94 -25.69 -13.44 15.97
CA GLU A 94 -24.59 -14.29 16.47
C GLU A 94 -23.26 -13.54 16.50
N ILE A 95 -22.93 -12.83 15.42
CA ILE A 95 -21.71 -12.03 15.33
C ILE A 95 -21.69 -10.95 16.40
N VAL A 96 -22.79 -10.21 16.58
CA VAL A 96 -22.88 -9.15 17.58
C VAL A 96 -22.73 -9.72 18.99
N THR A 97 -23.38 -10.84 19.29
CA THR A 97 -23.22 -11.53 20.59
C THR A 97 -21.77 -11.97 20.82
N ASN A 98 -21.11 -12.54 19.80
CA ASN A 98 -19.72 -12.95 19.88
C ASN A 98 -18.80 -11.76 20.16
N VAL A 99 -19.00 -10.64 19.45
CA VAL A 99 -18.22 -9.40 19.66
C VAL A 99 -18.46 -8.81 21.04
N LEU A 100 -19.71 -8.78 21.53
CA LEU A 100 -20.03 -8.27 22.88
C LEU A 100 -19.45 -9.15 23.99
N SER A 101 -19.31 -10.44 23.75
CA SER A 101 -18.68 -11.37 24.70
C SER A 101 -17.14 -11.27 24.71
N ASP A 102 -16.54 -10.60 23.72
CA ASP A 102 -15.10 -10.45 23.61
C ASP A 102 -14.60 -9.27 24.46
N ASN A 103 -14.02 -9.59 25.63
CA ASN A 103 -13.45 -8.62 26.56
C ASN A 103 -12.01 -8.20 26.20
N SER A 104 -11.54 -8.44 24.98
CA SER A 104 -10.21 -7.98 24.56
C SER A 104 -10.20 -6.47 24.31
N ASN A 105 -9.54 -5.72 25.20
CA ASN A 105 -9.31 -4.27 25.04
C ASN A 105 -8.37 -3.99 23.84
N ARG A 106 -8.92 -3.91 22.62
CA ARG A 106 -8.18 -3.68 21.37
C ARG A 106 -8.47 -2.29 20.80
N HIS A 107 -7.46 -1.68 20.19
CA HIS A 107 -7.56 -0.36 19.56
C HIS A 107 -7.02 -0.40 18.13
N VAL A 108 -7.63 0.38 17.23
CA VAL A 108 -7.12 0.63 15.87
C VAL A 108 -6.16 1.80 15.94
N SER A 109 -4.91 1.62 15.45
CA SER A 109 -4.00 2.74 15.26
C SER A 109 -4.38 3.50 13.98
N ILE A 110 -5.20 4.54 14.10
CA ILE A 110 -5.57 5.39 12.97
C ILE A 110 -4.40 6.32 12.66
N GLN A 111 -3.60 5.98 11.64
CA GLN A 111 -2.65 6.93 11.07
C GLN A 111 -3.40 7.89 10.15
N GLU A 112 -3.46 9.17 10.52
CA GLU A 112 -3.98 10.23 9.66
C GLU A 112 -3.20 10.27 8.35
N ALA A 113 -3.92 10.36 7.23
CA ALA A 113 -3.32 10.47 5.92
C ALA A 113 -2.47 11.75 5.88
N ALA A 114 -1.14 11.60 5.86
CA ALA A 114 -0.24 12.73 5.66
C ALA A 114 -0.66 13.47 4.37
N PRO A 115 -0.73 14.82 4.39
CA PRO A 115 -1.18 15.59 3.24
C PRO A 115 -0.32 15.23 2.02
N ALA A 116 -0.98 14.77 0.96
CA ALA A 116 -0.33 14.48 -0.31
C ALA A 116 0.42 15.73 -0.76
N LYS A 117 1.75 15.68 -0.74
CA LYS A 117 2.58 16.70 -1.38
C LYS A 117 2.18 16.74 -2.86
N PRO A 118 1.87 17.91 -3.44
CA PRO A 118 1.43 18.00 -4.82
C PRO A 118 2.53 17.46 -5.75
N GLU A 119 2.19 16.40 -6.48
CA GLU A 119 3.00 15.89 -7.58
C GLU A 119 3.09 16.98 -8.66
N THR A 120 4.30 17.50 -8.86
CA THR A 120 4.61 18.40 -9.97
C THR A 120 4.50 17.63 -11.28
N LYS A 121 3.44 17.92 -12.04
CA LYS A 121 3.24 17.49 -13.43
C LYS A 121 4.49 17.85 -14.26
N LYS A 122 5.16 16.83 -14.81
CA LYS A 122 6.02 16.98 -15.99
C LYS A 122 5.43 16.14 -17.12
N GLU A 123 4.92 16.84 -18.12
CA GLU A 123 4.51 16.30 -19.42
C GLU A 123 5.65 16.48 -20.46
N PRO A 124 5.59 15.88 -21.67
CA PRO A 124 6.56 14.87 -22.08
C PRO A 124 7.43 15.28 -23.29
N LYS A 125 8.56 14.60 -23.53
CA LYS A 125 9.17 14.51 -24.86
C LYS A 125 9.58 13.08 -25.23
N LYS A 126 9.15 12.71 -26.43
CA LYS A 126 9.22 11.42 -27.14
C LYS A 126 10.65 11.03 -27.57
N HIS A 127 10.90 9.73 -27.44
CA HIS A 127 11.61 8.80 -28.34
C HIS A 127 12.77 9.29 -29.23
N THR A 128 13.93 8.64 -29.10
CA THR A 128 14.39 7.64 -30.09
C THR A 128 15.24 6.56 -29.39
N SER A 129 15.31 5.40 -30.03
CA SER A 129 15.60 4.09 -29.46
C SER A 129 17.08 3.69 -29.62
N LYS A 130 17.62 2.99 -28.58
CA LYS A 130 18.61 1.86 -28.50
C LYS A 130 19.53 1.52 -29.70
N PRO A 131 20.69 0.82 -29.54
CA PRO A 131 21.10 -0.14 -28.47
C PRO A 131 22.51 0.21 -27.90
N ASP A 132 23.24 -0.50 -27.04
CA ASP A 132 23.53 -1.92 -26.90
C ASP A 132 24.34 -2.19 -25.59
N VAL A 133 24.59 -3.46 -25.35
CA VAL A 133 25.12 -4.24 -24.20
C VAL A 133 26.53 -3.87 -23.64
N SER A 134 26.85 -4.48 -22.47
CA SER A 134 28.17 -4.75 -21.82
C SER A 134 28.63 -3.75 -20.75
N GLU A 135 28.64 -4.13 -19.46
CA GLU A 135 29.65 -4.90 -18.70
C GLU A 135 30.94 -4.13 -18.34
N GLY A 136 31.37 -4.25 -17.07
CA GLY A 136 32.68 -3.81 -16.55
C GLY A 136 32.58 -2.62 -15.59
N LYS A 137 32.86 -2.78 -14.28
CA LYS A 137 34.19 -2.69 -13.63
C LYS A 137 34.86 -1.32 -13.87
N GLU A 138 35.49 -0.62 -12.94
CA GLU A 138 35.90 -0.78 -11.55
C GLU A 138 36.39 0.61 -11.09
N LYS A 139 36.44 0.80 -9.77
CA LYS A 139 37.12 1.84 -8.98
C LYS A 139 38.16 2.73 -9.70
N ALA A 140 37.98 4.05 -9.53
CA ALA A 140 39.09 5.00 -9.44
C ALA A 140 39.07 5.63 -8.04
N THR A 141 40.08 5.31 -7.25
CA THR A 141 40.35 5.79 -5.89
C THR A 141 40.60 7.29 -5.89
N ASP A 142 39.69 8.06 -5.28
CA ASP A 142 39.86 9.49 -5.10
C ASP A 142 40.29 9.76 -3.65
N VAL A 143 41.60 9.95 -3.47
CA VAL A 143 42.31 9.96 -2.17
C VAL A 143 41.86 11.12 -1.25
N LEU A 144 41.18 12.14 -1.80
CA LEU A 144 40.78 13.33 -1.05
C LEU A 144 39.37 13.24 -0.44
N MET A 145 38.59 12.22 -0.77
CA MET A 145 37.23 12.03 -0.27
C MET A 145 37.28 11.43 1.15
N ASN A 146 36.51 11.99 2.10
CA ASN A 146 36.46 11.60 3.53
C ASN A 146 37.69 11.95 4.38
N GLN A 147 38.60 12.82 3.92
CA GLN A 147 39.64 13.38 4.77
C GLN A 147 39.08 14.55 5.63
N PRO A 148 39.62 14.79 6.84
CA PRO A 148 39.22 15.93 7.66
C PRO A 148 39.61 17.24 6.95
N CYS A 149 38.69 18.20 6.98
CA CYS A 149 38.86 19.49 6.32
C CYS A 149 40.05 20.24 6.92
N PRO A 150 41.03 20.68 6.12
CA PRO A 150 42.22 21.37 6.62
C PRO A 150 41.92 22.81 7.11
N LEU A 151 40.74 23.37 6.81
CA LEU A 151 40.37 24.72 7.27
C LEU A 151 39.60 24.72 8.60
N CYS A 152 38.74 23.73 8.85
CA CYS A 152 37.93 23.72 10.06
C CYS A 152 38.22 22.55 11.01
N GLY A 153 38.95 21.52 10.58
CA GLY A 153 39.30 20.32 11.36
C GLY A 153 38.11 19.44 11.77
N LYS A 154 36.86 19.92 11.64
CA LYS A 154 35.64 19.27 12.12
C LYS A 154 34.81 18.60 11.02
N GLY A 155 34.81 19.17 9.82
CA GLY A 155 34.05 18.63 8.68
C GLY A 155 34.89 17.71 7.80
N MET A 156 34.25 16.90 6.97
CA MET A 156 34.90 16.01 6.00
C MET A 156 34.88 16.62 4.60
N ILE A 157 35.85 16.27 3.77
CA ILE A 157 35.89 16.68 2.36
C ILE A 157 34.92 15.81 1.55
N LEU A 158 33.94 16.47 0.93
CA LEU A 158 32.92 15.92 0.04
C LEU A 158 33.20 16.29 -1.41
N LYS A 159 32.94 15.37 -2.34
CA LYS A 159 33.03 15.62 -3.78
C LYS A 159 31.74 16.24 -4.29
N GLY A 160 31.81 17.48 -4.77
CA GLY A 160 30.72 18.17 -5.47
C GLY A 160 30.69 17.86 -6.96
N LYS A 161 29.91 18.62 -7.73
CA LYS A 161 29.87 18.50 -9.21
C LYS A 161 31.05 19.18 -9.91
N THR A 162 31.67 20.18 -9.28
CA THR A 162 32.73 21.02 -9.89
C THR A 162 33.97 21.19 -9.02
N ALA A 163 33.91 20.81 -7.74
CA ALA A 163 35.00 20.94 -6.79
C ALA A 163 34.74 20.04 -5.56
N TYR A 164 35.79 19.75 -4.80
CA TYR A 164 35.69 19.27 -3.42
C TYR A 164 35.29 20.43 -2.49
N GLY A 165 34.42 20.15 -1.52
CA GLY A 165 33.99 21.11 -0.49
C GLY A 165 33.85 20.45 0.87
N CYS A 166 33.86 21.24 1.95
CA CYS A 166 33.69 20.73 3.30
C CYS A 166 32.22 20.42 3.61
N SER A 167 31.94 19.35 4.37
CA SER A 167 30.60 19.02 4.89
C SER A 167 30.00 20.13 5.75
N GLU A 168 30.86 20.88 6.45
CA GLU A 168 30.50 21.94 7.41
C GLU A 168 30.42 23.32 6.76
N TRP A 169 30.19 23.38 5.45
CA TRP A 169 30.01 24.65 4.73
C TRP A 169 28.83 25.48 5.25
N LYS A 170 27.77 24.83 5.75
CA LYS A 170 26.64 25.51 6.40
C LYS A 170 27.00 26.12 7.75
N ASN A 171 28.01 25.57 8.42
CA ASN A 171 28.55 26.08 9.68
C ASN A 171 29.67 27.11 9.47
N GLY A 172 29.79 27.66 8.24
CA GLY A 172 30.71 28.75 7.90
C GLY A 172 32.05 28.30 7.29
N CYS A 173 32.26 27.01 7.02
CA CYS A 173 33.51 26.55 6.41
C CYS A 173 33.55 26.77 4.88
N THR A 174 34.44 27.62 4.40
CA THR A 174 34.54 28.01 2.98
C THR A 174 35.53 27.16 2.16
N TYR A 175 35.93 25.98 2.64
CA TYR A 175 36.87 25.11 1.92
C TYR A 175 36.32 24.70 0.55
N ARG A 176 37.08 25.01 -0.51
CA ARG A 176 36.85 24.55 -1.89
C ARG A 176 38.18 24.21 -2.57
N LYS A 177 38.27 23.05 -3.21
CA LYS A 177 39.39 22.65 -4.07
C LYS A 177 38.85 22.15 -5.40
N ALA A 178 39.32 22.68 -6.53
CA ALA A 178 38.90 22.23 -7.86
C ALA A 178 39.31 20.76 -8.09
N PHE A 179 38.61 20.07 -9.01
CA PHE A 179 39.10 18.80 -9.55
C PHE A 179 40.33 19.10 -10.38
N GLU A 180 41.44 18.44 -10.05
CA GLU A 180 42.64 18.44 -10.88
C GLU A 180 42.41 17.56 -12.12
#